data_AF-A0A2G0CHV6-F1
#
_entry.id   AF-A0A2G0CHV6-F1
#
_cell.length_a   1.000
_cell.length_b   1.000
_cell.length_c   1.000
_cell.angle_alpha   90.00
_cell.angle_beta   90.00
_cell.angle_gamma   90.00
#
_symmetry.space_group_name_H-M   'P 1'
#
loop_
_entity.id
_entity.type
_entity.pdbx_description
1 polymer ?
#
loop_
_entity_poly.entity_id
_entity_poly.type
_entity_poly.pdbx_seq_one_letter_code
_entity_poly.pdbx_strand_id
1 'polypeptide(L)'
;MHKLPILLLVMLVGLTSCVSKKKYESLQTDLASRDELLAQRNQEINRYAQQLAECERREMQVQSRLETAQAQATIREEQIADLRKQRDAQLEQVGDLTVLSQGANQNIGNTLKQLEGKDRYIRLLQAAKSKADSINLALAVNLKSALKDGIEDEDVNIQVDKTVVYINLSDKMLYKSGSYQITDRASEVLAKIASIAKDRPNLEIMVEGYTDNVPINSACVKDNWDLSVLRATAVVKALQNKYNIDPNRLVAAGRGEYNQLVDNSTAENRSINRRTRIILLPKLNQFYDLLDPSKVPDVTAEGGK
;
A
#
# COMPACT_ATOMS: atom_id res chain seq x y z
N MET A 1 -85.90 145.86 21.47
CA MET A 1 -87.01 146.34 20.61
C MET A 1 -86.37 146.63 19.25
N HIS A 2 -86.66 146.04 18.08
CA HIS A 2 -87.78 145.31 17.48
C HIS A 2 -87.18 144.24 16.53
N LYS A 3 -87.61 142.97 16.57
CA LYS A 3 -88.56 142.29 15.65
C LYS A 3 -88.30 142.44 14.13
N LEU A 4 -88.06 141.27 13.53
CA LEU A 4 -88.29 140.78 12.14
C LEU A 4 -87.17 140.96 11.07
N PRO A 5 -87.00 140.02 10.11
CA PRO A 5 -87.48 138.62 9.96
C PRO A 5 -86.30 137.60 9.85
N ILE A 6 -86.39 136.35 10.32
CA ILE A 6 -87.13 135.22 9.73
C ILE A 6 -86.98 135.17 8.20
N LEU A 7 -85.76 134.97 7.70
CA LEU A 7 -85.56 134.51 6.31
C LEU A 7 -84.32 133.60 6.13
N LEU A 8 -83.41 133.53 7.10
CA LEU A 8 -82.14 132.81 6.95
C LEU A 8 -82.08 131.42 7.61
N LEU A 9 -83.16 130.99 8.28
CA LEU A 9 -83.21 129.68 8.97
C LEU A 9 -83.65 128.50 8.08
N VAL A 10 -83.99 128.74 6.80
CA VAL A 10 -84.48 127.67 5.89
C VAL A 10 -83.43 127.28 4.83
N MET A 11 -82.31 127.99 4.73
CA MET A 11 -81.28 127.74 3.71
C MET A 11 -79.99 127.13 4.29
N LEU A 12 -80.08 126.17 5.23
CA LEU A 12 -78.89 125.46 5.73
C LEU A 12 -79.11 123.97 6.05
N VAL A 13 -80.19 123.36 5.55
CA VAL A 13 -80.47 121.91 5.70
C VAL A 13 -80.37 121.16 4.35
N GLY A 14 -79.82 121.80 3.31
CA GLY A 14 -79.91 121.28 1.93
C GLY A 14 -78.66 120.64 1.32
N LEU A 15 -77.55 120.49 2.05
CA LEU A 15 -76.31 119.93 1.48
C LEU A 15 -76.03 118.51 2.00
N THR A 16 -76.92 117.59 1.64
CA THR A 16 -76.60 116.16 1.64
C THR A 16 -75.78 115.86 0.38
N SER A 17 -74.56 115.38 0.56
CA SER A 17 -73.70 114.91 -0.53
C SER A 17 -74.26 113.60 -1.10
N CYS A 18 -75.25 113.69 -1.98
CA CYS A 18 -75.78 112.53 -2.71
C CYS A 18 -74.87 112.21 -3.90
N VAL A 19 -74.08 111.13 -3.79
CA VAL A 19 -73.50 110.46 -4.97
C VAL A 19 -74.65 110.01 -5.87
N SER A 20 -74.57 110.23 -7.19
CA SER A 20 -75.63 109.79 -8.11
C SER A 20 -75.83 108.28 -7.97
N LYS A 21 -77.06 107.81 -7.75
CA LYS A 21 -77.44 106.40 -7.57
C LYS A 21 -76.72 105.44 -8.55
N LYS A 22 -76.60 105.85 -9.83
CA LYS A 22 -75.91 105.11 -10.89
C LYS A 22 -74.41 104.86 -10.64
N LYS A 23 -73.71 105.80 -10.00
CA LYS A 23 -72.26 105.71 -9.71
C LYS A 23 -71.98 104.87 -8.46
N TYR A 24 -72.91 104.86 -7.51
CA TYR A 24 -72.87 103.96 -6.36
C TYR A 24 -73.15 102.51 -6.81
N GLU A 25 -74.19 102.30 -7.63
CA GLU A 25 -74.51 100.99 -8.20
C GLU A 25 -73.36 100.44 -9.07
N SER A 26 -72.72 101.28 -9.90
CA SER A 26 -71.57 100.84 -10.70
C SER A 26 -70.36 100.45 -9.84
N LEU A 27 -70.08 101.20 -8.77
CA LEU A 27 -68.97 100.91 -7.86
C LEU A 27 -69.25 99.64 -7.03
N GLN A 28 -70.50 99.42 -6.63
CA GLN A 28 -70.93 98.20 -5.94
C GLN A 28 -70.82 96.98 -6.85
N THR A 29 -71.12 97.13 -8.14
CA THR A 29 -70.96 96.07 -9.14
C THR A 29 -69.48 95.76 -9.40
N ASP A 30 -68.63 96.79 -9.50
CA ASP A 30 -67.17 96.62 -9.67
C ASP A 30 -66.52 95.94 -8.46
N LEU A 31 -66.89 96.36 -7.24
CA LEU A 31 -66.46 95.69 -6.00
C LEU A 31 -66.86 94.21 -5.98
N ALA A 32 -68.12 93.90 -6.30
CA ALA A 32 -68.59 92.51 -6.38
C ALA A 32 -67.81 91.70 -7.41
N SER A 33 -67.50 92.27 -8.58
CA SER A 33 -66.70 91.59 -9.62
C SER A 33 -65.25 91.35 -9.19
N ARG A 34 -64.65 92.28 -8.43
CA ARG A 34 -63.30 92.12 -7.88
C ARG A 34 -63.26 91.10 -6.76
N ASP A 35 -64.27 91.07 -5.90
CA ASP A 35 -64.41 90.06 -4.85
C ASP A 35 -64.58 88.65 -5.45
N GLU A 36 -65.34 88.52 -6.53
CA GLU A 36 -65.48 87.27 -7.28
C GLU A 36 -64.16 86.83 -7.91
N LEU A 37 -63.42 87.76 -8.54
CA LEU A 37 -62.09 87.48 -9.09
C LEU A 37 -61.08 87.08 -8.00
N LEU A 38 -61.10 87.74 -6.84
CA LEU A 38 -60.28 87.38 -5.69
C LEU A 38 -60.63 85.99 -5.17
N ALA A 39 -61.92 85.64 -5.10
CA ALA A 39 -62.36 84.29 -4.73
C ALA A 39 -61.85 83.23 -5.72
N GLN A 40 -61.96 83.49 -7.04
CA GLN A 40 -61.43 82.61 -8.08
C GLN A 40 -59.91 82.42 -7.96
N ARG A 41 -59.15 83.51 -7.78
CA ARG A 41 -57.69 83.44 -7.61
C ARG A 41 -57.29 82.71 -6.32
N ASN A 42 -58.00 82.92 -5.23
CA ASN A 42 -57.78 82.17 -3.99
C ASN A 42 -58.05 80.67 -4.18
N GLN A 43 -59.06 80.31 -4.97
CA GLN A 43 -59.35 78.91 -5.30
C GLN A 43 -58.23 78.29 -6.15
N GLU A 44 -57.70 79.01 -7.14
CA GLU A 44 -56.55 78.56 -7.94
C GLU A 44 -55.28 78.41 -7.09
N ILE A 45 -54.98 79.37 -6.21
CA ILE A 45 -53.84 79.30 -5.28
C ILE A 45 -53.96 78.05 -4.40
N ASN A 46 -55.14 77.80 -3.83
CA ASN A 46 -55.37 76.62 -3.02
C ASN A 46 -55.19 75.32 -3.83
N ARG A 47 -55.61 75.29 -5.10
CA ARG A 47 -55.40 74.14 -5.98
C ARG A 47 -53.92 73.91 -6.27
N TYR A 48 -53.17 74.95 -6.59
CA TYR A 48 -51.72 74.83 -6.81
C TYR A 48 -50.97 74.43 -5.54
N ALA A 49 -51.35 74.97 -4.39
CA ALA A 49 -50.77 74.59 -3.10
C ALA A 49 -51.00 73.10 -2.80
N GLN A 50 -52.21 72.57 -3.08
CA GLN A 50 -52.49 71.13 -2.93
C GLN A 50 -51.66 70.27 -3.89
N GLN A 51 -51.53 70.68 -5.16
CA GLN A 51 -50.73 69.96 -6.15
C GLN A 51 -49.24 69.95 -5.79
N LEU A 52 -48.70 71.08 -5.30
CA LEU A 52 -47.32 71.18 -4.84
C LEU A 52 -47.07 70.24 -3.65
N ALA A 53 -47.95 70.27 -2.64
CA ALA A 53 -47.86 69.37 -1.49
C ALA A 53 -47.92 67.88 -1.88
N GLU A 54 -48.72 67.52 -2.88
CA GLU A 54 -48.77 66.15 -3.41
C GLU A 54 -47.51 65.78 -4.20
N CYS A 55 -46.91 66.73 -4.91
CA CYS A 55 -45.64 66.54 -5.61
C CYS A 55 -44.49 66.31 -4.61
N GLU A 56 -44.38 67.16 -3.59
CA GLU A 56 -43.36 67.04 -2.52
C GLU A 56 -43.48 65.70 -1.76
N ARG A 57 -44.71 65.25 -1.46
CA ARG A 57 -44.92 63.93 -0.85
C ARG A 57 -44.46 62.79 -1.77
N ARG A 58 -44.73 62.88 -3.07
CA ARG A 58 -44.29 61.87 -4.04
C ARG A 58 -42.78 61.84 -4.18
N GLU A 59 -42.14 63.02 -4.22
CA GLU A 59 -40.68 63.14 -4.26
C GLU A 59 -40.04 62.49 -3.04
N MET A 60 -40.55 62.78 -1.83
CA MET A 60 -40.07 62.16 -0.59
C MET A 60 -40.26 60.63 -0.58
N GLN A 61 -41.39 60.13 -1.09
CA GLN A 61 -41.63 58.68 -1.20
C GLN A 61 -40.68 58.01 -2.20
N VAL A 62 -40.42 58.63 -3.34
CA VAL A 62 -39.49 58.10 -4.36
C VAL A 62 -38.06 58.11 -3.82
N GLN A 63 -37.66 59.18 -3.15
CA GLN A 63 -36.35 59.30 -2.52
C GLN A 63 -36.12 58.20 -1.47
N SER A 64 -37.09 57.96 -0.59
CA SER A 64 -37.00 56.88 0.40
C SER A 64 -36.93 55.48 -0.24
N ARG A 65 -37.69 55.25 -1.32
CA ARG A 65 -37.61 53.99 -2.08
C ARG A 65 -36.25 53.81 -2.77
N LEU A 66 -35.68 54.89 -3.31
CA LEU A 66 -34.37 54.87 -3.96
C LEU A 66 -33.26 54.51 -2.96
N GLU A 67 -33.27 55.15 -1.78
CA GLU A 67 -32.30 54.85 -0.71
C GLU A 67 -32.42 53.40 -0.24
N THR A 68 -33.66 52.90 -0.08
CA THR A 68 -33.90 51.49 0.29
C THR A 68 -33.40 50.53 -0.80
N ALA A 69 -33.66 50.84 -2.07
CA ALA A 69 -33.23 50.02 -3.19
C ALA A 69 -31.69 50.03 -3.35
N GLN A 70 -31.04 51.17 -3.12
CA GLN A 70 -29.58 51.28 -3.12
C GLN A 70 -28.96 50.47 -1.98
N ALA A 71 -29.50 50.56 -0.76
CA ALA A 71 -29.04 49.75 0.36
C ALA A 71 -29.18 48.24 0.08
N GLN A 72 -30.29 47.82 -0.52
CA GLN A 72 -30.48 46.43 -0.93
C GLN A 72 -29.51 46.00 -2.05
N ALA A 73 -29.20 46.88 -3.00
CA ALA A 73 -28.24 46.60 -4.06
C ALA A 73 -26.83 46.35 -3.49
N THR A 74 -26.37 47.21 -2.56
CA THR A 74 -25.08 47.04 -1.88
C THR A 74 -25.01 45.72 -1.12
N ILE A 75 -26.04 45.39 -0.35
CA ILE A 75 -26.09 44.12 0.40
C ILE A 75 -26.03 42.91 -0.56
N ARG A 76 -26.72 42.98 -1.70
CA ARG A 76 -26.67 41.91 -2.70
C ARG A 76 -25.30 41.80 -3.36
N GLU A 77 -24.64 42.92 -3.64
CA GLU A 77 -23.28 42.92 -4.19
C GLU A 77 -22.28 42.30 -3.20
N GLU A 78 -22.40 42.62 -1.91
CA GLU A 78 -21.60 42.01 -0.85
C GLU A 78 -21.87 40.49 -0.75
N GLN A 79 -23.13 40.07 -0.79
CA GLN A 79 -23.50 38.65 -0.81
C GLN A 79 -22.95 37.91 -2.02
N ILE A 80 -23.00 38.51 -3.21
CA ILE A 80 -22.43 37.93 -4.43
C ILE A 80 -20.91 37.81 -4.33
N ALA A 81 -20.24 38.81 -3.75
CA ALA A 81 -18.81 38.77 -3.52
C ALA A 81 -18.42 37.64 -2.55
N ASP A 82 -19.15 37.47 -1.44
CA ASP A 82 -18.90 36.39 -0.49
C ASP A 82 -19.17 35.01 -1.10
N LEU A 83 -20.29 34.83 -1.81
CA LEU A 83 -20.60 33.58 -2.50
C LEU A 83 -19.54 33.20 -3.54
N ARG A 84 -19.01 34.19 -4.29
CA ARG A 84 -17.92 33.96 -5.23
C ARG A 84 -16.66 33.47 -4.51
N LYS A 85 -16.30 34.11 -3.40
CA LYS A 85 -15.15 33.74 -2.57
C LYS A 85 -15.30 32.33 -2.00
N GLN A 86 -16.47 31.98 -1.49
CA GLN A 86 -16.76 30.62 -0.99
C GLN A 86 -16.66 29.58 -2.11
N ARG A 87 -17.24 29.87 -3.28
CA ARG A 87 -17.16 29.01 -4.47
C ARG A 87 -15.72 28.79 -4.92
N ASP A 88 -14.90 29.84 -4.92
CA ASP A 88 -13.48 29.76 -5.31
C ASP A 88 -12.67 28.90 -4.31
N ALA A 89 -12.89 29.10 -3.01
CA ALA A 89 -12.27 28.26 -1.97
C ALA A 89 -12.70 26.78 -2.07
N GLN A 90 -13.96 26.53 -2.42
CA GLN A 90 -14.48 25.17 -2.59
C GLN A 90 -13.89 24.48 -3.84
N LEU A 91 -13.68 25.23 -4.93
CA LEU A 91 -13.00 24.72 -6.13
C LEU A 91 -11.55 24.35 -5.84
N GLU A 92 -10.83 25.16 -5.06
CA GLU A 92 -9.45 24.89 -4.65
C GLU A 92 -9.38 23.60 -3.80
N GLN A 93 -10.26 23.47 -2.81
CA GLN A 93 -10.33 22.26 -1.97
C GLN A 93 -10.62 20.99 -2.79
N VAL A 94 -11.52 21.05 -3.76
CA VAL A 94 -11.81 19.92 -4.66
C VAL A 94 -10.60 19.62 -5.55
N GLY A 95 -9.89 20.64 -6.04
CA GLY A 95 -8.64 20.49 -6.77
C GLY A 95 -7.58 19.71 -5.99
N ASP A 96 -7.34 20.10 -4.73
CA ASP A 96 -6.39 19.44 -3.84
C ASP A 96 -6.78 17.98 -3.57
N LEU A 97 -8.07 17.70 -3.31
CA LEU A 97 -8.56 16.33 -3.12
C LEU A 97 -8.32 15.46 -4.36
N THR A 98 -8.49 16.04 -5.55
CA THR A 98 -8.31 15.33 -6.82
C THR A 98 -6.84 14.95 -7.03
N VAL A 99 -5.92 15.87 -6.74
CA VAL A 99 -4.46 15.63 -6.79
C VAL A 99 -4.05 14.57 -5.77
N LEU A 100 -4.56 14.66 -4.53
CA LEU A 100 -4.30 13.66 -3.48
C LEU A 100 -4.81 12.27 -3.87
N SER A 101 -6.03 12.18 -4.43
CA SER A 101 -6.62 10.93 -4.91
C SER A 101 -5.79 10.32 -6.05
N GLN A 102 -5.32 11.16 -6.98
CA GLN A 102 -4.48 10.72 -8.10
C GLN A 102 -3.11 10.19 -7.61
N GLY A 103 -2.49 10.87 -6.65
CA GLY A 103 -1.26 10.42 -6.01
C GLY A 103 -1.43 9.10 -5.25
N ALA A 104 -2.54 8.95 -4.51
CA ALA A 104 -2.87 7.70 -3.82
C ALA A 104 -3.05 6.53 -4.81
N ASN A 105 -3.77 6.74 -5.91
CA ASN A 105 -3.98 5.73 -6.94
C ASN A 105 -2.67 5.30 -7.63
N GLN A 106 -1.77 6.24 -7.92
CA GLN A 106 -0.44 5.91 -8.48
C GLN A 106 0.39 5.06 -7.50
N ASN A 107 0.39 5.42 -6.21
CA ASN A 107 1.11 4.66 -5.19
C ASN A 107 0.54 3.24 -5.01
N ILE A 108 -0.79 3.08 -5.06
CA ILE A 108 -1.46 1.78 -5.06
C ILE A 108 -1.04 0.97 -6.29
N GLY A 109 -1.04 1.57 -7.49
CA GLY A 109 -0.61 0.90 -8.72
C GLY A 109 0.85 0.44 -8.68
N ASN A 110 1.76 1.25 -8.13
CA ASN A 110 3.15 0.87 -7.95
C ASN A 110 3.31 -0.26 -6.92
N THR A 111 2.55 -0.22 -5.83
CA THR A 111 2.55 -1.27 -4.80
C THR A 111 2.03 -2.59 -5.36
N LEU A 112 0.94 -2.57 -6.15
CA LEU A 112 0.39 -3.73 -6.84
C LEU A 112 1.42 -4.37 -7.79
N LYS A 113 2.12 -3.57 -8.61
CA LYS A 113 3.19 -4.09 -9.48
C LYS A 113 4.33 -4.75 -8.70
N GLN A 114 4.71 -4.17 -7.56
CA GLN A 114 5.73 -4.76 -6.69
C GLN A 114 5.25 -6.07 -6.05
N LEU A 115 3.98 -6.15 -5.64
CA LEU A 115 3.38 -7.36 -5.07
C LEU A 115 3.27 -8.47 -6.11
N GLU A 116 2.85 -8.18 -7.34
CA GLU A 116 2.79 -9.15 -8.43
C GLU A 116 4.18 -9.76 -8.73
N GLY A 117 5.23 -8.93 -8.74
CA GLY A 117 6.61 -9.40 -8.91
C GLY A 117 7.07 -10.33 -7.78
N LYS A 118 6.74 -9.97 -6.53
CA LYS A 118 7.04 -10.79 -5.35
C LYS A 118 6.26 -12.10 -5.34
N ASP A 119 4.98 -12.08 -5.69
CA ASP A 119 4.14 -13.28 -5.75
C ASP A 119 4.65 -14.27 -6.80
N ARG A 120 5.10 -13.76 -7.96
CA ARG A 120 5.73 -14.60 -8.99
C ARG A 120 7.00 -15.26 -8.47
N TYR A 121 7.85 -14.49 -7.79
CA TYR A 121 9.07 -15.00 -7.18
C TYR A 121 8.78 -16.05 -6.10
N ILE A 122 7.80 -15.82 -5.24
CA ILE A 122 7.38 -16.79 -4.21
C ILE A 122 6.89 -18.09 -4.84
N ARG A 123 6.06 -18.04 -5.89
CA ARG A 123 5.60 -19.25 -6.59
C ARG A 123 6.75 -20.03 -7.22
N LEU A 124 7.71 -19.34 -7.82
CA LEU A 124 8.91 -19.97 -8.37
C LEU A 124 9.70 -20.70 -7.28
N LEU A 125 9.93 -20.05 -6.14
CA LEU A 125 10.63 -20.66 -5.01
C LEU A 125 9.88 -21.89 -4.47
N GLN A 126 8.55 -21.81 -4.35
CA GLN A 126 7.73 -22.94 -3.92
C GLN A 126 7.78 -24.11 -4.90
N ALA A 127 7.70 -23.84 -6.21
CA ALA A 127 7.81 -24.85 -7.25
C ALA A 127 9.20 -25.50 -7.30
N ALA A 128 10.26 -24.70 -7.19
CA ALA A 128 11.64 -25.16 -7.12
C ALA A 128 11.87 -26.05 -5.89
N LYS A 129 11.37 -25.62 -4.71
CA LYS A 129 11.42 -26.41 -3.48
C LYS A 129 10.68 -27.74 -3.61
N SER A 130 9.43 -27.72 -4.09
CA SER A 130 8.64 -28.94 -4.27
C SER A 130 9.28 -29.93 -5.25
N LYS A 131 9.87 -29.43 -6.33
CA LYS A 131 10.63 -30.25 -7.29
C LYS A 131 11.87 -30.86 -6.63
N ALA A 132 12.61 -30.10 -5.85
CA ALA A 132 13.78 -30.62 -5.13
C ALA A 132 13.39 -31.69 -4.10
N ASP A 133 12.34 -31.45 -3.31
CA ASP A 133 11.86 -32.40 -2.30
C ASP A 133 11.37 -33.71 -2.93
N SER A 134 10.62 -33.64 -4.04
CA SER A 134 10.12 -34.82 -4.75
C SER A 134 11.24 -35.67 -5.40
N ILE A 135 12.27 -35.02 -5.97
CA ILE A 135 13.43 -35.73 -6.54
C ILE A 135 14.21 -36.48 -5.45
N ASN A 136 14.42 -35.86 -4.29
CA ASN A 136 15.17 -36.48 -3.19
C ASN A 136 14.39 -37.59 -2.50
N LEU A 137 13.06 -37.43 -2.36
CA LEU A 137 12.20 -38.51 -1.89
C LEU A 137 12.27 -39.72 -2.83
N ALA A 138 12.18 -39.50 -4.15
CA ALA A 138 12.32 -40.58 -5.13
C ALA A 138 13.71 -41.22 -5.07
N LEU A 139 14.77 -40.43 -4.90
CA LEU A 139 16.13 -40.94 -4.72
C LEU A 139 16.23 -41.85 -3.49
N ALA A 140 15.66 -41.43 -2.36
CA ALA A 140 15.69 -42.20 -1.13
C ALA A 140 14.86 -43.49 -1.19
N VAL A 141 13.69 -43.44 -1.83
CA VAL A 141 12.87 -44.64 -2.08
C VAL A 141 13.62 -45.62 -2.98
N ASN A 142 14.27 -45.13 -4.04
CA ASN A 142 15.09 -45.97 -4.93
C ASN A 142 16.31 -46.55 -4.20
N LEU A 143 17.00 -45.76 -3.36
CA LEU A 143 18.10 -46.23 -2.53
C LEU A 143 17.63 -47.29 -1.55
N LYS A 144 16.52 -47.04 -0.83
CA LYS A 144 15.94 -48.00 0.10
C LYS A 144 15.56 -49.29 -0.60
N SER A 145 14.93 -49.21 -1.77
CA SER A 145 14.57 -50.39 -2.57
C SER A 145 15.81 -51.14 -3.06
N ALA A 146 16.81 -50.45 -3.60
CA ALA A 146 18.03 -51.07 -4.11
C ALA A 146 18.87 -51.70 -3.00
N LEU A 147 18.90 -51.09 -1.80
CA LEU A 147 19.66 -51.59 -0.66
C LEU A 147 18.90 -52.69 0.12
N LYS A 148 17.57 -52.80 -0.02
CA LYS A 148 16.74 -53.85 0.63
C LYS A 148 17.08 -55.27 0.15
N ASP A 149 17.47 -55.42 -1.11
CA ASP A 149 17.83 -56.74 -1.68
C ASP A 149 19.27 -57.10 -1.33
N GLY A 150 19.49 -57.80 -0.21
CA GLY A 150 20.78 -58.39 0.17
C GLY A 150 21.53 -57.71 1.33
N ILE A 151 20.89 -56.82 2.09
CA ILE A 151 21.48 -56.21 3.27
C ILE A 151 20.50 -56.29 4.46
N GLU A 152 20.99 -56.71 5.63
CA GLU A 152 20.21 -56.72 6.87
C GLU A 152 19.89 -55.28 7.31
N ASP A 153 18.62 -55.01 7.65
CA ASP A 153 18.11 -53.67 8.03
C ASP A 153 18.89 -53.02 9.20
N GLU A 154 19.62 -53.80 10.01
CA GLU A 154 20.41 -53.29 11.14
C GLU A 154 21.76 -52.65 10.74
N ASP A 155 22.27 -52.93 9.54
CA ASP A 155 23.60 -52.46 9.10
C ASP A 155 23.55 -51.16 8.29
N VAL A 156 22.38 -50.84 7.71
CA VAL A 156 22.19 -49.72 6.80
C VAL A 156 20.93 -48.96 7.15
N ASN A 157 21.09 -47.71 7.55
CA ASN A 157 19.98 -46.81 7.84
C ASN A 157 20.00 -45.62 6.89
N ILE A 158 18.94 -45.50 6.08
CA ILE A 158 18.75 -44.41 5.12
C ILE A 158 17.75 -43.41 5.69
N GLN A 159 18.17 -42.16 5.82
CA GLN A 159 17.35 -41.05 6.28
C GLN A 159 17.33 -39.95 5.23
N VAL A 160 16.18 -39.31 5.07
CA VAL A 160 16.00 -38.16 4.19
C VAL A 160 15.64 -36.97 5.05
N ASP A 161 16.46 -35.93 5.01
CA ASP A 161 16.10 -34.65 5.62
C ASP A 161 16.08 -33.60 4.52
N LYS A 162 14.87 -33.12 4.22
CA LYS A 162 14.61 -32.11 3.18
C LYS A 162 15.21 -32.52 1.83
N THR A 163 16.36 -31.91 1.51
CA THR A 163 17.02 -31.99 0.20
C THR A 163 18.28 -32.88 0.23
N VAL A 164 18.58 -33.53 1.35
CA VAL A 164 19.81 -34.30 1.57
C VAL A 164 19.46 -35.73 1.98
N VAL A 165 20.15 -36.70 1.36
CA VAL A 165 20.02 -38.12 1.70
C VAL A 165 21.22 -38.57 2.52
N TYR A 166 20.95 -39.10 3.71
CA TYR A 166 21.93 -39.66 4.62
C TYR A 166 21.84 -41.18 4.61
N ILE A 167 22.98 -41.83 4.41
CA ILE A 167 23.12 -43.28 4.45
C ILE A 167 24.10 -43.60 5.57
N ASN A 168 23.61 -44.02 6.71
CA ASN A 168 24.43 -44.45 7.83
C ASN A 168 24.72 -45.94 7.68
N LEU A 169 26.01 -46.28 7.70
CA LEU A 169 26.52 -47.63 7.55
C LEU A 169 27.28 -48.01 8.82
N SER A 170 27.00 -49.21 9.35
CA SER A 170 27.66 -49.71 10.55
C SER A 170 29.16 -49.98 10.28
N ASP A 171 30.01 -49.68 11.27
CA ASP A 171 31.46 -49.92 11.16
C ASP A 171 31.78 -51.41 10.95
N LYS A 172 31.04 -52.29 11.63
CA LYS A 172 31.19 -53.75 11.55
C LYS A 172 30.96 -54.30 10.14
N MET A 173 30.06 -53.67 9.38
CA MET A 173 29.77 -54.05 8.00
C MET A 173 30.85 -53.50 7.07
N LEU A 174 31.27 -52.25 7.30
CA LEU A 174 32.19 -51.55 6.40
C LEU A 174 33.64 -51.98 6.51
N TYR A 175 34.16 -52.19 7.72
CA TYR A 175 35.59 -52.38 7.95
C TYR A 175 35.89 -53.61 8.81
N LYS A 176 37.11 -54.12 8.68
CA LYS A 176 37.66 -55.07 9.65
C LYS A 176 37.87 -54.39 11.01
N SER A 177 37.75 -55.13 12.10
CA SER A 177 37.88 -54.60 13.47
C SER A 177 39.19 -53.83 13.67
N GLY A 178 39.09 -52.62 14.23
CA GLY A 178 40.24 -51.74 14.48
C GLY A 178 40.99 -51.26 13.22
N SER A 179 40.41 -51.44 12.03
CA SER A 179 41.04 -51.13 10.75
C SER A 179 40.21 -50.13 9.94
N TYR A 180 40.83 -49.60 8.88
CA TYR A 180 40.19 -48.85 7.79
C TYR A 180 40.10 -49.69 6.50
N GLN A 181 40.48 -50.97 6.56
CA GLN A 181 40.34 -51.90 5.43
C GLN A 181 38.88 -52.30 5.23
N ILE A 182 38.37 -52.01 4.03
CA ILE A 182 36.99 -52.27 3.62
C ILE A 182 36.76 -53.78 3.42
N THR A 183 35.60 -54.28 3.85
CA THR A 183 35.19 -55.69 3.68
C THR A 183 34.63 -55.96 2.28
N ASP A 184 34.47 -57.23 1.90
CA ASP A 184 33.82 -57.58 0.64
C ASP A 184 32.31 -57.24 0.65
N ARG A 185 31.63 -57.47 1.80
CA ARG A 185 30.23 -57.08 2.02
C ARG A 185 30.02 -55.57 1.83
N ALA A 186 30.95 -54.76 2.29
CA ALA A 186 30.95 -53.32 2.07
C ALA A 186 31.04 -52.93 0.59
N SER A 187 31.76 -53.72 -0.21
CA SER A 187 31.89 -53.45 -1.65
C SER A 187 30.54 -53.55 -2.36
N GLU A 188 29.66 -54.49 -1.99
CA GLU A 188 28.32 -54.62 -2.58
C GLU A 188 27.43 -53.39 -2.33
N VAL A 189 27.44 -52.88 -1.09
CA VAL A 189 26.68 -51.66 -0.73
C VAL A 189 27.23 -50.45 -1.46
N LEU A 190 28.55 -50.29 -1.48
CA LEU A 190 29.21 -49.19 -2.18
C LEU A 190 28.99 -49.25 -3.70
N ALA A 191 28.86 -50.45 -4.29
CA ALA A 191 28.53 -50.60 -5.72
C ALA A 191 27.15 -50.04 -6.04
N LYS A 192 26.14 -50.31 -5.20
CA LYS A 192 24.78 -49.80 -5.38
C LYS A 192 24.72 -48.27 -5.20
N ILE A 193 25.41 -47.74 -4.19
CA ILE A 193 25.53 -46.29 -3.98
C ILE A 193 26.23 -45.63 -5.18
N ALA A 194 27.31 -46.25 -5.68
CA ALA A 194 28.04 -45.74 -6.84
C ALA A 194 27.20 -45.77 -8.12
N SER A 195 26.39 -46.81 -8.35
CA SER A 195 25.47 -46.87 -9.49
C SER A 195 24.51 -45.68 -9.49
N ILE A 196 23.89 -45.42 -8.34
CA ILE A 196 22.93 -44.33 -8.19
C ILE A 196 23.59 -42.96 -8.34
N ALA A 197 24.83 -42.82 -7.85
CA ALA A 197 25.63 -41.61 -8.04
C ALA A 197 26.09 -41.40 -9.49
N LYS A 198 26.26 -42.46 -10.29
CA LYS A 198 26.55 -42.35 -11.73
C LYS A 198 25.35 -41.86 -12.52
N ASP A 199 24.16 -42.39 -12.21
CA ASP A 199 22.90 -41.98 -12.84
C ASP A 199 22.55 -40.51 -12.56
N ARG A 200 23.16 -39.94 -11.50
CA ARG A 200 22.97 -38.55 -11.08
C ARG A 200 24.30 -37.80 -10.99
N PRO A 201 24.87 -37.34 -12.11
CA PRO A 201 26.19 -36.70 -12.14
C PRO A 201 26.26 -35.36 -11.37
N ASN A 202 25.10 -34.78 -11.05
CA ASN A 202 24.98 -33.52 -10.34
C ASN A 202 25.00 -33.66 -8.81
N LEU A 203 25.12 -34.87 -8.27
CA LEU A 203 25.27 -35.10 -6.84
C LEU A 203 26.73 -35.15 -6.43
N GLU A 204 27.06 -34.50 -5.34
CA GLU A 204 28.32 -34.67 -4.61
C GLU A 204 28.13 -35.74 -3.53
N ILE A 205 29.18 -36.52 -3.27
CA ILE A 205 29.18 -37.57 -2.25
C ILE A 205 30.16 -37.16 -1.17
N MET A 206 29.64 -36.87 0.02
CA MET A 206 30.44 -36.63 1.20
C MET A 206 30.40 -37.85 2.11
N VAL A 207 31.56 -38.32 2.53
CA VAL A 207 31.71 -39.47 3.43
C VAL A 207 32.26 -38.98 4.75
N GLU A 208 31.50 -39.20 5.83
CA GLU A 208 31.88 -38.85 7.19
C GLU A 208 32.16 -40.10 8.01
N GLY A 209 33.36 -40.20 8.57
CA GLY A 209 33.72 -41.24 9.53
C GLY A 209 33.43 -40.80 10.97
N TYR A 210 32.94 -41.73 11.80
CA TYR A 210 32.73 -41.56 13.23
C TYR A 210 33.34 -42.75 14.00
N THR A 211 33.83 -42.49 15.20
CA THR A 211 34.34 -43.51 16.13
C THR A 211 33.51 -43.52 17.41
N ASP A 212 33.77 -44.50 18.29
CA ASP A 212 33.39 -44.39 19.70
C ASP A 212 34.46 -43.61 20.48
N ASN A 213 34.30 -43.55 21.79
CA ASN A 213 35.21 -42.88 22.72
C ASN A 213 36.37 -43.76 23.20
N VAL A 214 36.58 -44.95 22.61
CA VAL A 214 37.68 -45.82 23.02
C VAL A 214 38.97 -45.23 22.44
N PRO A 215 39.98 -44.91 23.27
CA PRO A 215 41.22 -44.35 22.75
C PRO A 215 41.92 -45.34 21.81
N ILE A 216 42.31 -44.87 20.63
CA ILE A 216 43.15 -45.61 19.70
C ILE A 216 44.51 -44.92 19.57
N ASN A 217 45.58 -45.71 19.63
CA ASN A 217 46.93 -45.24 19.35
C ASN A 217 47.69 -46.38 18.66
N SER A 218 47.96 -46.21 17.36
CA SER A 218 48.73 -47.15 16.56
C SER A 218 49.78 -46.41 15.74
N ALA A 219 50.73 -47.11 15.15
CA ALA A 219 51.84 -46.50 14.41
C ALA A 219 51.43 -45.47 13.34
N CYS A 220 50.23 -45.61 12.76
CA CYS A 220 49.72 -44.73 11.70
C CYS A 220 48.45 -43.94 12.09
N VAL A 221 47.94 -44.10 13.31
CA VAL A 221 46.68 -43.48 13.78
C VAL A 221 46.90 -42.97 15.20
N LYS A 222 46.98 -41.64 15.37
CA LYS A 222 47.32 -41.03 16.66
C LYS A 222 46.12 -40.92 17.59
N ASP A 223 44.94 -40.72 17.03
CA ASP A 223 43.69 -40.56 17.76
C ASP A 223 42.45 -40.96 16.94
N ASN A 224 41.28 -40.74 17.53
CA ASN A 224 39.99 -41.00 16.91
C ASN A 224 39.68 -40.09 15.71
N TRP A 225 40.28 -38.88 15.65
CA TRP A 225 40.17 -38.03 14.47
C TRP A 225 40.85 -38.67 13.27
N ASP A 226 42.11 -39.08 13.43
CA ASP A 226 42.89 -39.77 12.40
C ASP A 226 42.16 -41.01 11.88
N LEU A 227 41.65 -41.85 12.80
CA LEU A 227 40.92 -43.07 12.43
C LEU A 227 39.69 -42.74 11.59
N SER A 228 38.92 -41.75 12.02
CA SER A 228 37.68 -41.36 11.35
C SER A 228 37.92 -40.83 9.94
N VAL A 229 38.95 -40.01 9.74
CA VAL A 229 39.34 -39.46 8.43
C VAL A 229 39.87 -40.57 7.51
N LEU A 230 40.70 -41.48 8.03
CA LEU A 230 41.26 -42.59 7.26
C LEU A 230 40.17 -43.56 6.78
N ARG A 231 39.18 -43.84 7.62
CA ARG A 231 38.00 -44.65 7.25
C ARG A 231 37.19 -44.00 6.14
N ALA A 232 36.83 -42.72 6.30
CA ALA A 232 36.14 -41.97 5.25
C ALA A 232 36.93 -41.95 3.92
N THR A 233 38.25 -41.75 4.01
CA THR A 233 39.15 -41.74 2.86
C THR A 233 39.21 -43.11 2.17
N ALA A 234 39.18 -44.21 2.93
CA ALA A 234 39.16 -45.56 2.36
C ALA A 234 37.91 -45.78 1.50
N VAL A 235 36.75 -45.32 1.98
CA VAL A 235 35.48 -45.42 1.24
C VAL A 235 35.51 -44.55 -0.02
N VAL A 236 35.98 -43.30 0.09
CA VAL A 236 36.15 -42.42 -1.07
C VAL A 236 37.09 -43.03 -2.11
N LYS A 237 38.22 -43.61 -1.69
CA LYS A 237 39.14 -44.30 -2.60
C LYS A 237 38.51 -45.53 -3.24
N ALA A 238 37.64 -46.26 -2.53
CA ALA A 238 36.89 -47.37 -3.14
C ALA A 238 35.90 -46.86 -4.21
N LEU A 239 35.15 -45.79 -3.91
CA LEU A 239 34.24 -45.14 -4.87
C LEU A 239 34.96 -44.62 -6.11
N GLN A 240 36.13 -44.01 -5.93
CA GLN A 240 36.98 -43.54 -7.03
C GLN A 240 37.57 -44.72 -7.83
N ASN A 241 38.33 -45.60 -7.18
CA ASN A 241 39.19 -46.56 -7.89
C ASN A 241 38.43 -47.77 -8.42
N LYS A 242 37.44 -48.28 -7.68
CA LYS A 242 36.66 -49.46 -8.10
C LYS A 242 35.45 -49.09 -8.93
N TYR A 243 34.80 -47.97 -8.60
CA TYR A 243 33.55 -47.58 -9.24
C TYR A 243 33.68 -46.37 -10.17
N ASN A 244 34.87 -45.79 -10.33
CA ASN A 244 35.12 -44.71 -11.29
C ASN A 244 34.20 -43.49 -11.10
N ILE A 245 33.92 -43.14 -9.84
CA ILE A 245 33.27 -41.86 -9.52
C ILE A 245 34.30 -40.74 -9.67
N ASP A 246 33.91 -39.65 -10.33
CA ASP A 246 34.76 -38.46 -10.51
C ASP A 246 35.24 -37.94 -9.15
N PRO A 247 36.56 -37.86 -8.90
CA PRO A 247 37.11 -37.41 -7.63
C PRO A 247 36.70 -35.99 -7.26
N ASN A 248 36.36 -35.13 -8.23
CA ASN A 248 35.86 -33.77 -7.97
C ASN A 248 34.48 -33.75 -7.29
N ARG A 249 33.81 -34.90 -7.18
CA ARG A 249 32.51 -35.08 -6.53
C ARG A 249 32.61 -35.78 -5.18
N LEU A 250 33.83 -36.10 -4.71
CA LEU A 250 34.05 -36.91 -3.52
C LEU A 250 34.69 -36.08 -2.43
N VAL A 251 34.08 -36.09 -1.24
CA VAL A 251 34.60 -35.44 -0.04
C VAL A 251 34.76 -36.48 1.05
N ALA A 252 35.94 -36.55 1.67
CA ALA A 252 36.18 -37.36 2.86
C ALA A 252 36.33 -36.44 4.08
N ALA A 253 35.57 -36.72 5.13
CA ALA A 253 35.62 -35.97 6.39
C ALA A 253 35.64 -36.94 7.58
N GLY A 254 36.38 -36.58 8.62
CA GLY A 254 36.33 -37.25 9.92
C GLY A 254 35.58 -36.41 10.93
N ARG A 255 34.92 -37.06 11.88
CA ARG A 255 34.21 -36.40 13.00
C ARG A 255 34.72 -36.87 14.37
N GLY A 256 35.68 -37.79 14.40
CA GLY A 256 36.20 -38.39 15.62
C GLY A 256 35.11 -39.09 16.44
N GLU A 257 35.27 -39.03 17.77
CA GLU A 257 34.32 -39.56 18.76
C GLU A 257 33.14 -38.63 19.07
N TYR A 258 33.13 -37.45 18.45
CA TYR A 258 32.13 -36.41 18.66
C TYR A 258 30.88 -36.64 17.80
N ASN A 259 29.82 -35.87 18.06
CA ASN A 259 28.51 -36.06 17.43
C ASN A 259 27.98 -37.50 17.61
N GLN A 260 28.06 -38.00 18.84
CA GLN A 260 27.52 -39.29 19.23
C GLN A 260 25.99 -39.32 19.01
N LEU A 261 25.46 -40.43 18.51
CA LEU A 261 24.01 -40.64 18.39
C LEU A 261 23.40 -41.12 19.71
N VAL A 262 24.19 -41.86 20.48
CA VAL A 262 23.85 -42.44 21.77
C VAL A 262 25.04 -42.28 22.73
N ASP A 263 24.82 -42.43 24.03
CA ASP A 263 25.92 -42.37 25.01
C ASP A 263 26.90 -43.54 24.84
N ASN A 264 28.19 -43.37 25.15
CA ASN A 264 29.19 -44.43 24.96
C ASN A 264 29.28 -45.44 26.13
N SER A 265 28.27 -45.54 26.99
CA SER A 265 28.36 -46.31 28.24
C SER A 265 28.38 -47.82 28.01
N THR A 266 27.67 -48.32 27.00
CA THR A 266 27.55 -49.76 26.69
C THR A 266 28.28 -50.14 25.41
N ALA A 267 28.61 -51.43 25.25
CA ALA A 267 29.30 -51.92 24.05
C ALA A 267 28.41 -51.79 22.80
N GLU A 268 27.12 -51.99 22.99
CA GLU A 268 26.06 -51.84 21.99
C GLU A 268 25.99 -50.39 21.51
N ASN A 269 25.95 -49.43 22.43
CA ASN A 269 25.87 -48.01 22.08
C ASN A 269 27.17 -47.52 21.39
N ARG A 270 28.34 -47.99 21.85
CA ARG A 270 29.60 -47.73 21.15
C ARG A 270 29.57 -48.26 19.71
N SER A 271 28.96 -49.42 19.49
CA SER A 271 28.80 -49.97 18.14
C SER A 271 27.90 -49.13 17.24
N ILE A 272 26.90 -48.44 17.79
CA ILE A 272 26.04 -47.49 17.05
C ILE A 272 26.82 -46.20 16.71
N ASN A 273 27.68 -45.75 17.62
CA ASN A 273 28.51 -44.56 17.40
C ASN A 273 29.61 -44.79 16.36
N ARG A 274 30.19 -45.99 16.30
CA ARG A 274 31.09 -46.41 15.21
C ARG A 274 30.29 -46.59 13.92
N ARG A 275 30.28 -45.56 13.08
CA ARG A 275 29.54 -45.54 11.81
C ARG A 275 30.28 -44.73 10.76
N THR A 276 29.98 -45.01 9.50
CA THR A 276 30.30 -44.11 8.39
C THR A 276 28.99 -43.60 7.80
N ARG A 277 28.88 -42.30 7.61
CA ARG A 277 27.73 -41.67 6.99
C ARG A 277 28.12 -41.22 5.59
N ILE A 278 27.40 -41.71 4.59
CA ILE A 278 27.50 -41.23 3.21
C ILE A 278 26.35 -40.27 2.97
N ILE A 279 26.68 -39.07 2.54
CA ILE A 279 25.76 -37.96 2.30
C ILE A 279 25.74 -37.67 0.81
N LEU A 280 24.56 -37.71 0.22
CA LEU A 280 24.36 -37.29 -1.17
C LEU A 280 23.85 -35.85 -1.17
N LEU A 281 24.72 -34.93 -1.60
CA LEU A 281 24.47 -33.50 -1.61
C LEU A 281 24.14 -33.04 -3.04
N PRO A 282 23.07 -32.26 -3.25
CA PRO A 282 22.90 -31.53 -4.50
C PRO A 282 23.99 -30.46 -4.62
N LYS A 283 24.54 -30.24 -5.82
CA LYS A 283 25.50 -29.14 -6.05
C LYS A 283 24.88 -27.80 -5.67
N LEU A 284 25.51 -27.09 -4.74
CA LEU A 284 25.08 -25.79 -4.24
C LEU A 284 24.89 -24.74 -5.35
N ASN A 285 25.66 -24.83 -6.43
CA ASN A 285 25.54 -23.94 -7.59
C ASN A 285 24.17 -24.05 -8.29
N GLN A 286 23.55 -25.24 -8.30
CA GLN A 286 22.19 -25.40 -8.85
C GLN A 286 21.15 -24.71 -7.99
N PHE A 287 21.37 -24.64 -6.67
CA PHE A 287 20.52 -23.88 -5.77
C PHE A 287 20.66 -22.37 -6.04
N TYR A 288 21.86 -21.86 -6.30
CA TYR A 288 22.06 -20.46 -6.67
C TYR A 288 21.51 -20.10 -8.06
N ASP A 289 21.62 -20.99 -9.05
CA ASP A 289 21.01 -20.80 -10.37
C ASP A 289 19.48 -20.71 -10.29
N LEU A 290 18.84 -21.43 -9.35
CA LEU A 290 17.40 -21.35 -9.08
C LEU A 290 17.01 -20.06 -8.33
N LEU A 291 17.97 -19.39 -7.69
CA LEU A 291 17.77 -18.13 -6.98
C LEU A 291 18.12 -16.90 -7.83
N ASP A 292 18.70 -17.09 -9.02
CA ASP A 292 19.04 -16.01 -9.94
C ASP A 292 17.77 -15.45 -10.61
N PRO A 293 17.36 -14.20 -10.29
CA PRO A 293 16.15 -13.60 -10.83
C PRO A 293 16.22 -13.37 -12.35
N SER A 294 17.44 -13.37 -12.93
CA SER A 294 17.65 -13.14 -14.37
C SER A 294 17.46 -14.39 -15.23
N LYS A 295 17.47 -15.58 -14.61
CA LYS A 295 17.30 -16.88 -15.30
C LYS A 295 15.88 -17.43 -15.22
N VAL A 296 14.94 -16.68 -14.67
CA VAL A 296 13.51 -17.06 -14.64
C VAL A 296 12.98 -17.09 -16.08
N PRO A 297 12.62 -18.26 -16.62
CA PRO A 297 12.04 -18.33 -17.96
C PRO A 297 10.72 -17.55 -17.97
N ASP A 298 10.50 -16.75 -19.01
CA ASP A 298 9.21 -16.10 -19.23
C ASP A 298 8.17 -17.18 -19.60
N VAL A 299 7.43 -17.68 -18.60
CA VAL A 299 6.45 -18.76 -18.78
C VAL A 299 5.18 -18.27 -19.52
N THR A 300 5.21 -17.08 -20.13
CA THR A 300 4.09 -16.55 -20.92
C THR A 300 3.97 -17.19 -22.32
N ALA A 301 4.91 -18.05 -22.74
CA ALA A 301 4.95 -18.55 -24.11
C ALA A 301 4.17 -19.86 -24.40
N GLU A 302 3.66 -20.60 -23.42
CA GLU A 302 3.04 -21.94 -23.67
C GLU A 302 1.55 -22.07 -23.34
N GLY A 303 0.80 -20.96 -23.27
CA GLY A 303 -0.64 -20.97 -22.97
C GLY A 303 -1.59 -20.69 -24.15
N GLY A 304 -1.08 -20.62 -25.39
CA GLY A 304 -1.87 -20.14 -26.52
C GLY A 304 -1.77 -21.04 -27.76
N LYS A 305 -2.34 -22.25 -27.70
CA LYS A 305 -2.93 -22.95 -28.84
C LYS A 305 -4.07 -23.84 -28.37
#